data_AF-K0IGL4-F1
#
_entry.id   AF-K0IGL4-F1
#
_cell.length_a   1.000
_cell.length_b   1.000
_cell.length_c   1.000
_cell.angle_alpha   90.00
_cell.angle_beta   90.00
_cell.angle_gamma   90.00
#
_symmetry.space_group_name_H-M   'P 1'
#
loop_
_entity.id
_entity.type
_entity.pdbx_description
1 polymer ?
#
loop_
_entity_poly.entity_id
_entity_poly.type
_entity_poly.pdbx_seq_one_letter_code
_entity_poly.pdbx_strand_id
1 'polypeptide(L)'
;MKETVTDPSGETVSNGEFDESFFTTIKPEGTGTYTVIVTNIGTQTAMVSGSFGYMPFASADGQPNFDDMMSGGLDMLILGGSLAAAGVVTLIVGGVITIADGRRHETTTTSESGVTYRKD
;
A
#
# COMPACT_ATOMS: atom_id res chain seq x y z
N MET A 1 4.58 27.32 -23.65
CA MET A 1 4.73 26.06 -24.42
C MET A 1 3.40 25.35 -24.48
N LYS A 2 3.22 24.44 -25.45
CA LYS A 2 1.98 23.69 -25.62
C LYS A 2 2.25 22.19 -25.63
N GLU A 3 1.49 21.44 -24.86
CA GLU A 3 1.45 19.99 -24.83
C GLU A 3 0.19 19.49 -25.52
N THR A 4 0.32 18.37 -26.24
CA THR A 4 -0.83 17.65 -26.79
C THR A 4 -0.54 16.17 -26.73
N VAL A 5 -1.49 15.37 -26.25
CA VAL A 5 -1.41 13.90 -26.30
C VAL A 5 -2.51 13.35 -27.17
N THR A 6 -2.11 12.45 -28.04
CA THR A 6 -2.99 11.70 -28.91
C THR A 6 -3.01 10.23 -28.52
N ASP A 7 -4.19 9.62 -28.53
CA ASP A 7 -4.39 8.19 -28.30
C ASP A 7 -4.04 7.35 -29.55
N PRO A 8 -4.13 6.01 -29.46
CA PRO A 8 -3.85 5.14 -30.62
C PRO A 8 -4.84 5.29 -31.78
N SER A 9 -6.03 5.88 -31.54
CA SER A 9 -7.04 6.12 -32.57
C SER A 9 -6.81 7.44 -33.33
N GLY A 10 -5.94 8.30 -32.81
CA GLY A 10 -5.67 9.64 -33.36
C GLY A 10 -6.46 10.75 -32.66
N GLU A 11 -7.21 10.45 -31.60
CA GLU A 11 -7.97 11.42 -30.81
C GLU A 11 -7.08 12.15 -29.79
N THR A 12 -7.31 13.45 -29.64
CA THR A 12 -6.60 14.25 -28.62
C THR A 12 -7.21 14.04 -27.24
N VAL A 13 -6.45 13.45 -26.33
CA VAL A 13 -6.88 13.13 -24.96
C VAL A 13 -6.32 14.09 -23.91
N SER A 14 -5.29 14.86 -24.25
CA SER A 14 -4.75 15.95 -23.41
C SER A 14 -4.31 17.11 -24.29
N ASN A 15 -4.53 18.33 -23.82
CA ASN A 15 -4.08 19.55 -24.47
C ASN A 15 -3.90 20.63 -23.40
N GLY A 16 -2.64 20.93 -23.07
CA GLY A 16 -2.27 21.88 -22.03
C GLY A 16 -1.30 22.96 -22.52
N GLU A 17 -1.33 24.11 -21.88
CA GLU A 17 -0.31 25.15 -22.05
C GLU A 17 0.43 25.36 -20.73
N PHE A 18 1.75 25.59 -20.82
CA PHE A 18 2.61 25.74 -19.66
C PHE A 18 3.83 26.62 -19.97
N ASP A 19 4.31 27.38 -18.99
CA ASP A 19 5.43 28.32 -19.17
C ASP A 19 6.77 27.79 -18.66
N GLU A 20 6.79 27.02 -17.57
CA GLU A 20 8.00 26.45 -16.97
C GLU A 20 7.90 24.92 -16.83
N SER A 21 7.32 24.45 -15.72
CA SER A 21 7.15 23.03 -15.42
C SER A 21 5.71 22.61 -15.65
N PHE A 22 5.52 21.44 -16.25
CA PHE A 22 4.21 20.85 -16.50
C PHE A 22 4.21 19.42 -16.02
N PHE A 23 3.18 19.08 -15.25
CA PHE A 23 2.94 17.72 -14.79
C PHE A 23 1.52 17.35 -15.20
N THR A 24 1.40 16.29 -15.98
CA THR A 24 0.11 15.74 -16.41
C THR A 24 0.10 14.25 -16.20
N THR A 25 -1.06 13.72 -15.88
CA THR A 25 -1.30 12.28 -15.78
C THR A 25 -2.38 11.90 -16.75
N ILE A 26 -2.12 10.85 -17.52
CA ILE A 26 -3.02 10.37 -18.57
C ILE A 26 -3.43 8.98 -18.18
N LYS A 27 -4.74 8.74 -18.13
CA LYS A 27 -5.30 7.41 -17.89
C LYS A 27 -5.61 6.77 -19.25
N PRO A 28 -4.82 5.77 -19.70
CA PRO A 28 -5.10 5.11 -20.96
C PRO A 28 -6.42 4.33 -20.85
N GLU A 29 -7.37 4.60 -21.74
CA GLU A 29 -8.62 3.83 -21.83
C GLU A 29 -8.47 2.57 -22.70
N GLY A 30 -7.38 2.48 -23.47
CA GLY A 30 -7.08 1.36 -24.34
C GLY A 30 -5.59 1.07 -24.43
N THR A 31 -5.25 -0.12 -24.91
CA THR A 31 -3.87 -0.51 -25.17
C THR A 31 -3.40 0.04 -26.51
N GLY A 32 -2.21 0.64 -26.55
CA GLY A 32 -1.58 1.06 -27.79
C GLY A 32 -0.54 2.15 -27.59
N THR A 33 -0.12 2.76 -28.69
CA THR A 33 0.85 3.85 -28.68
C THR A 33 0.15 5.18 -28.49
N TYR A 34 0.45 5.84 -27.37
CA TYR A 34 0.09 7.24 -27.15
C TYR A 34 1.26 8.13 -27.58
N THR A 35 0.96 9.24 -28.25
CA THR A 35 1.97 10.18 -28.75
C THR A 35 1.88 11.49 -27.99
N VAL A 36 2.98 11.93 -27.38
CA VAL A 36 3.09 13.23 -26.69
C VAL A 36 3.87 14.19 -27.57
N ILE A 37 3.28 15.36 -27.86
CA ILE A 37 3.91 16.43 -28.64
C ILE A 37 4.05 17.66 -27.76
N VAL A 38 5.29 18.14 -27.63
CA VAL A 38 5.60 19.42 -26.97
C VAL A 38 6.02 20.43 -28.02
N THR A 39 5.30 21.53 -28.10
CA THR A 39 5.53 22.62 -29.06
C THR A 39 5.96 23.88 -28.33
N ASN A 40 7.11 24.42 -28.71
CA ASN A 40 7.48 25.77 -28.34
C ASN A 40 6.73 26.77 -29.25
N ILE A 41 5.69 27.38 -28.70
CA ILE A 41 4.88 28.42 -29.37
C ILE A 41 5.48 29.83 -29.24
N GLY A 42 6.59 29.98 -28.51
CA GLY A 42 7.30 31.24 -28.32
C GLY A 42 8.41 31.46 -29.35
N THR A 43 9.07 32.62 -29.25
CA THR A 43 10.14 33.04 -30.16
C THR A 43 11.55 32.75 -29.65
N GLN A 44 11.69 32.37 -28.38
CA GLN A 44 12.97 32.08 -27.74
C GLN A 44 13.26 30.57 -27.78
N THR A 45 14.54 30.20 -27.82
CA THR A 45 14.95 28.79 -27.71
C THR A 45 14.50 28.21 -26.37
N ALA A 46 13.85 27.05 -26.41
CA ALA A 46 13.41 26.33 -25.22
C ALA A 46 14.17 25.00 -25.10
N MET A 47 14.57 24.66 -23.88
CA MET A 47 15.08 23.33 -23.54
C MET A 47 13.95 22.52 -22.91
N VAL A 48 13.75 21.29 -23.39
CA VAL A 48 12.71 20.39 -22.90
C VAL A 48 13.38 19.17 -22.28
N SER A 49 13.07 18.92 -21.01
CA SER A 49 13.45 17.70 -20.29
C SER A 49 12.16 17.07 -19.79
N GLY A 50 11.98 15.76 -20.02
CA GLY A 50 10.77 15.04 -19.64
C GLY A 50 11.11 13.70 -19.00
N SER A 51 10.28 13.29 -18.05
CA SER A 51 10.26 11.96 -17.48
C SER A 51 8.90 11.32 -17.77
N PHE A 52 8.91 10.03 -18.10
CA PHE A 52 7.71 9.24 -18.34
C PHE A 52 7.75 8.00 -17.45
N GLY A 53 6.62 7.68 -16.83
CA GLY A 53 6.53 6.55 -15.94
C GLY A 53 5.11 6.31 -15.46
N TYR A 54 4.90 5.12 -14.92
CA TYR A 54 3.66 4.77 -14.22
C TYR A 54 3.76 5.25 -12.77
N MET A 55 2.86 6.15 -12.36
CA MET A 55 2.76 6.64 -10.99
C MET A 55 1.48 6.10 -10.34
N PRO A 56 1.53 4.95 -9.66
CA PRO A 56 0.35 4.32 -9.07
C PRO A 56 -0.30 5.14 -7.95
N PHE A 57 0.40 6.14 -7.42
CA PHE A 57 -0.07 6.98 -6.32
C PHE A 57 -0.69 8.30 -6.77
N ALA A 58 -0.71 8.61 -8.07
CA ALA A 58 -1.23 9.88 -8.59
C ALA A 58 -2.38 9.62 -9.57
N SER A 59 -3.54 10.20 -9.30
CA SER A 59 -4.69 10.22 -10.20
C SER A 59 -4.45 11.17 -11.39
N ALA A 60 -5.30 11.07 -12.42
CA ALA A 60 -5.23 11.90 -13.64
C ALA A 60 -5.23 13.42 -13.36
N ASP A 61 -5.81 13.82 -12.24
CA ASP A 61 -5.90 15.20 -11.74
C ASP A 61 -4.75 15.58 -10.78
N GLY A 62 -3.72 14.73 -10.66
CA GLY A 62 -2.55 14.97 -9.81
C GLY A 62 -2.81 14.80 -8.31
N GLN A 63 -4.02 14.37 -7.91
CA GLN A 63 -4.33 14.07 -6.52
C GLN A 63 -3.79 12.69 -6.12
N PRO A 64 -3.39 12.50 -4.84
CA PRO A 64 -3.00 11.18 -4.36
C PRO A 64 -4.15 10.17 -4.47
N ASN A 65 -3.94 9.08 -5.21
CA ASN A 65 -4.90 7.98 -5.33
C ASN A 65 -4.68 6.97 -4.20
N PHE A 66 -5.37 7.16 -3.08
CA PHE A 66 -5.26 6.25 -1.93
C PHE A 66 -5.81 4.85 -2.20
N ASP A 67 -6.73 4.69 -3.16
CA ASP A 67 -7.34 3.40 -3.50
C ASP A 67 -6.35 2.50 -4.26
N ASP A 68 -5.59 3.07 -5.21
CA ASP A 68 -4.48 2.37 -5.88
C ASP A 68 -3.24 2.21 -4.98
N MET A 69 -3.04 3.13 -4.02
CA MET A 69 -1.95 3.00 -3.04
C MET A 69 -2.17 1.77 -2.13
N MET A 70 -3.42 1.51 -1.72
CA MET A 70 -3.79 0.33 -0.93
C MET A 70 -3.81 -0.97 -1.75
N SER A 71 -4.02 -0.89 -3.07
CA SER A 71 -4.06 -2.06 -3.97
C SER A 71 -2.66 -2.46 -4.49
N GLY A 72 -1.71 -1.51 -4.49
CA GLY A 72 -0.32 -1.74 -4.84
C GLY A 72 0.37 -2.68 -3.83
N GLY A 73 0.87 -3.82 -4.31
CA GLY A 73 1.39 -4.93 -3.48
C GLY A 73 2.48 -4.63 -2.45
N LEU A 74 3.03 -3.41 -2.41
CA LEU A 74 3.96 -2.96 -1.37
C LEU A 74 3.25 -2.66 -0.04
N ASP A 75 2.03 -2.11 -0.05
CA ASP A 75 1.25 -1.92 1.17
C ASP A 75 0.68 -3.24 1.70
N MET A 76 0.34 -4.19 0.81
CA MET A 76 -0.02 -5.56 1.20
C MET A 76 1.13 -6.27 1.95
N LEU A 77 2.38 -5.96 1.62
CA LEU A 77 3.56 -6.48 2.33
C LEU A 77 3.73 -5.83 3.71
N ILE A 78 3.50 -4.52 3.83
CA ILE A 78 3.60 -3.78 5.11
C ILE A 78 2.43 -4.13 6.05
N LEU A 79 1.20 -4.14 5.54
CA LEU A 79 0.00 -4.58 6.27
C LEU A 79 0.05 -6.08 6.59
N GLY A 80 0.45 -6.91 5.62
CA GLY A 80 0.62 -8.35 5.83
C GLY A 80 1.70 -8.64 6.87
N GLY A 81 2.83 -7.94 6.80
CA GLY A 81 3.91 -8.07 7.77
C GLY A 81 3.51 -7.64 9.18
N SER A 82 2.81 -6.52 9.33
CA SER A 82 2.34 -6.03 10.63
C SER A 82 1.25 -6.92 11.23
N LEU A 83 0.31 -7.43 10.43
CA LEU A 83 -0.73 -8.35 10.89
C LEU A 83 -0.14 -9.71 11.28
N ALA A 84 0.84 -10.22 10.53
CA ALA A 84 1.56 -11.44 10.89
C ALA A 84 2.34 -11.27 12.20
N ALA A 85 3.03 -10.14 12.38
CA ALA A 85 3.73 -9.82 13.62
C ALA A 85 2.77 -9.74 14.82
N ALA A 86 1.62 -9.06 14.66
CA ALA A 86 0.58 -9.01 15.68
C ALA A 86 0.06 -10.40 16.04
N GLY A 87 -0.23 -11.24 15.04
CA GLY A 87 -0.69 -12.62 15.25
C GLY A 87 0.32 -13.49 16.01
N VAL A 88 1.61 -13.38 15.68
CA VAL A 88 2.69 -14.09 16.41
C VAL A 88 2.76 -13.63 17.87
N VAL A 89 2.70 -12.32 18.13
CA VAL A 89 2.69 -11.79 19.51
C VAL A 89 1.48 -12.31 20.28
N THR A 90 0.29 -12.31 19.67
CA THR A 90 -0.92 -12.85 20.30
C THR A 90 -0.78 -14.34 20.64
N LEU A 91 -0.20 -15.15 19.75
CA LEU A 91 0.05 -16.58 20.02
C LEU A 91 1.03 -16.79 21.16
N ILE A 92 2.11 -16.00 21.23
CA ILE A 92 3.09 -16.09 22.31
C ILE A 92 2.42 -15.75 23.65
N VAL A 93 1.69 -14.63 23.72
CA VAL A 93 1.00 -14.20 24.95
C VAL A 93 -0.04 -15.23 25.38
N GLY A 94 -0.88 -15.70 24.44
CA GLY A 94 -1.87 -16.73 24.71
C GLY A 94 -1.27 -18.04 25.20
N GLY A 95 -0.14 -18.47 24.61
CA GLY A 95 0.60 -19.66 25.04
C GLY A 95 1.14 -19.55 26.47
N VAL A 96 1.73 -18.41 26.82
CA VAL A 96 2.22 -18.15 28.19
C VAL A 96 1.08 -18.19 29.20
N ILE A 97 -0.06 -17.56 28.91
CA ILE A 97 -1.24 -17.58 29.77
C ILE A 97 -1.76 -19.00 29.95
N THR A 98 -1.87 -19.77 28.86
CA THR A 98 -2.39 -21.15 28.89
C THR A 98 -1.52 -22.06 29.77
N ILE A 99 -0.20 -21.95 29.68
CA ILE A 99 0.73 -22.72 30.53
C ILE A 99 0.62 -22.29 32.00
N ALA A 100 0.54 -20.97 32.25
CA ALA A 100 0.42 -20.45 33.60
C ALA A 100 -0.88 -20.90 34.29
N ASP A 101 -1.99 -20.95 33.55
CA ASP A 101 -3.28 -21.39 34.06
C ASP A 101 -3.29 -22.92 34.30
N GLY A 102 -2.69 -23.70 33.39
CA GLY A 102 -2.52 -25.15 33.58
C GLY A 102 -1.71 -25.49 34.85
N ARG A 103 -0.69 -24.70 35.19
CA ARG A 103 0.09 -24.89 36.43
C ARG A 103 -0.69 -24.55 37.70
N ARG A 104 -1.70 -23.66 37.62
CA ARG A 104 -2.55 -23.32 38.77
C ARG A 104 -3.53 -24.44 39.10
N HIS A 105 -3.94 -25.22 38.11
CA HIS A 105 -4.81 -26.38 38.33
C HIS A 105 -4.09 -27.60 38.95
N GLU A 106 -2.77 -27.75 38.78
CA GLU A 106 -2.01 -28.83 39.45
C GLU A 106 -1.75 -28.58 40.95
N THR A 107 -1.88 -27.34 41.44
CA THR A 107 -1.55 -27.02 42.85
C THR A 107 -2.72 -27.24 43.82
N THR A 108 -3.90 -27.65 43.35
CA THR A 108 -5.05 -27.93 44.22
C THR A 108 -5.29 -29.44 44.32
N THR A 109 -4.35 -30.18 44.89
CA THR A 109 -4.64 -31.48 45.50
C THR A 109 -4.04 -31.54 46.91
N THR A 110 -4.95 -31.48 47.88
CA THR A 110 -4.85 -31.96 49.26
C THR A 110 -4.05 -31.14 50.27
N SER A 111 -4.77 -30.26 50.96
CA SER A 111 -4.73 -30.22 52.42
C SER A 111 -6.08 -29.72 52.94
N GLU A 112 -7.07 -30.61 52.97
CA GLU A 112 -8.25 -30.41 53.81
C GLU A 112 -8.58 -31.74 54.48
N SER A 113 -8.80 -31.68 55.79
CA SER A 113 -9.12 -32.77 56.71
C SER A 113 -7.96 -33.71 57.11
N GLY A 114 -7.26 -33.30 58.18
CA GLY A 114 -6.43 -34.21 58.96
C GLY A 114 -7.28 -35.25 59.69
N VAL A 115 -7.26 -36.50 59.21
CA VAL A 115 -7.51 -37.69 60.03
C VAL A 115 -6.67 -38.84 59.49
N THR A 116 -5.74 -39.35 60.30
CA THR A 116 -4.97 -40.57 60.03
C THR A 116 -5.69 -41.76 60.66
N TYR A 117 -6.07 -42.76 59.85
CA TYR A 117 -6.47 -44.08 60.36
C TYR A 117 -5.30 -45.06 60.22
N ARG A 118 -4.85 -45.63 61.34
CA ARG A 118 -4.07 -46.87 61.37
C ARG A 118 -5.03 -48.04 61.25
N LYS A 119 -4.67 -49.03 60.44
CA LYS A 119 -5.33 -50.33 60.40
C LYS A 119 -4.34 -51.35 60.94
N ASP A 120 -4.76 -51.99 62.03
CA ASP A 120 -4.15 -53.20 62.57
C ASP A 120 -4.41 -54.38 61.62
#